data_AF-A0A4Y2WM10-F1
#
_entry.id   AF-A0A4Y2WM10-F1
#
_cell.length_a   1.000
_cell.length_b   1.000
_cell.length_c   1.000
_cell.angle_alpha   90.00
_cell.angle_beta   90.00
_cell.angle_gamma   90.00
#
_symmetry.space_group_name_H-M   'P 1'
#
loop_
_entity.id
_entity.type
_entity.pdbx_description
1 polymer ?
#
loop_
_entity_poly.entity_id
_entity_poly.type
_entity_poly.pdbx_seq_one_letter_code
_entity_poly.pdbx_strand_id
1 'polypeptide(L)'
;MVYGTNLRLPGEFFMEPSSELDPETSVGKLQSYMNNLIPIKTQHPTNQKIFLHKNLKSSSHVFVRIDRVKKSLEPAYEGLFPVLTRQEKYFTVTIKGKNVNISIDRLKPAYMLKADSDNLLDASSKNSKTSESANAQTSQAQQEDNKHTTRCVRKVRTPVRFQE
;
A
#
# COMPACT_ATOMS: atom_id res chain seq x y z
N MET A 1 -31.18 -16.73 55.10
CA MET A 1 -31.11 -17.16 53.70
C MET A 1 -31.46 -15.97 52.82
N VAL A 2 -30.61 -15.60 51.86
CA VAL A 2 -30.56 -14.22 51.31
C VAL A 2 -31.18 -14.06 49.90
N TYR A 3 -31.59 -15.13 49.22
CA TYR A 3 -32.19 -14.99 47.89
C TYR A 3 -33.46 -15.82 47.80
N GLY A 4 -34.60 -15.13 47.66
CA GLY A 4 -35.95 -15.71 47.62
C GLY A 4 -36.28 -16.48 46.34
N THR A 5 -35.28 -16.97 45.60
CA THR A 5 -35.43 -17.71 44.35
C THR A 5 -34.35 -18.78 44.21
N ASN A 6 -34.67 -19.90 43.56
CA ASN A 6 -33.72 -21.00 43.35
C ASN A 6 -32.51 -20.55 42.49
N LEU A 7 -31.31 -21.01 42.86
CA LEU A 7 -30.08 -20.83 42.09
C LEU A 7 -30.19 -21.61 40.77
N ARG A 8 -29.97 -20.94 39.64
CA ARG A 8 -30.05 -21.55 38.30
C ARG A 8 -28.69 -21.99 37.78
N LEU A 9 -28.70 -23.03 36.96
CA LEU A 9 -27.49 -23.54 36.31
C LEU A 9 -27.08 -22.64 35.13
N PRO A 10 -25.78 -22.61 34.76
CA PRO A 10 -25.34 -21.98 33.52
C PRO A 10 -26.05 -22.63 32.33
N GLY A 11 -26.99 -21.90 31.70
CA GLY A 11 -27.81 -22.40 30.58
C GLY A 11 -29.33 -22.21 30.77
N GLU A 12 -29.81 -22.06 32.01
CA GLU A 12 -31.24 -21.84 32.29
C GLU A 12 -31.62 -20.35 32.25
N PHE A 13 -31.49 -19.72 31.08
CA PHE A 13 -31.74 -18.27 30.94
C PHE A 13 -33.21 -17.89 30.85
N PHE A 14 -34.07 -18.77 30.34
CA PHE A 14 -35.48 -18.46 30.08
C PHE A 14 -36.35 -18.86 31.27
N MET A 15 -37.22 -17.94 31.72
CA MET A 15 -38.26 -18.22 32.70
C MET A 15 -39.56 -18.54 31.97
N GLU A 16 -40.34 -19.46 32.52
CA GLU A 16 -41.71 -19.65 32.04
C GLU A 16 -42.46 -18.31 32.21
N PRO A 17 -43.08 -17.79 31.15
CA PRO A 17 -43.80 -16.54 31.24
C PRO A 17 -44.99 -16.71 32.18
N SER A 18 -45.20 -15.74 33.08
CA SER A 18 -46.30 -15.77 34.05
C SER A 18 -47.69 -15.63 33.41
N SER A 19 -47.76 -15.41 32.10
CA SER A 19 -48.99 -15.29 31.30
C SER A 19 -48.74 -15.90 29.92
N GLU A 20 -49.76 -16.54 29.32
CA GLU A 20 -49.72 -16.98 27.93
C GLU A 20 -49.42 -15.78 27.02
N LEU A 21 -48.24 -15.81 26.40
CA LEU A 21 -47.83 -14.78 25.45
C LEU A 21 -48.42 -15.12 24.08
N ASP A 22 -49.27 -14.25 23.57
CA ASP A 22 -49.77 -14.37 22.20
C ASP A 22 -48.58 -14.24 21.21
N PRO A 23 -48.27 -15.29 20.43
CA PRO A 23 -47.09 -15.33 19.57
C PRO A 23 -47.03 -14.14 18.62
N GLU A 24 -48.16 -13.69 18.08
CA GLU A 24 -48.22 -12.56 17.13
C GLU A 24 -47.75 -11.24 17.78
N THR A 25 -48.14 -10.98 19.02
CA THR A 25 -47.69 -9.77 19.75
C THR A 25 -46.21 -9.81 20.12
N SER A 26 -45.65 -11.01 20.36
CA SER A 26 -44.24 -11.19 20.72
C SER A 26 -43.33 -10.91 19.52
N VAL A 27 -43.72 -11.42 18.34
CA VAL A 27 -42.99 -11.22 17.08
C VAL A 27 -43.05 -9.75 16.68
N GLY A 28 -44.21 -9.10 16.78
CA GLY A 28 -44.35 -7.68 16.49
C GLY A 28 -43.48 -6.79 17.39
N LYS A 29 -43.40 -7.10 18.69
CA LYS A 29 -42.50 -6.39 19.62
C LYS A 29 -41.04 -6.60 19.27
N LEU A 30 -40.62 -7.83 18.98
CA LEU A 30 -39.23 -8.14 18.61
C LEU A 30 -38.83 -7.44 17.30
N GLN A 31 -39.70 -7.47 16.29
CA GLN A 31 -39.47 -6.76 15.03
C GLN A 31 -39.32 -5.25 15.26
N SER A 32 -40.17 -4.65 16.11
CA SER A 32 -40.04 -3.24 16.48
C SER A 32 -38.68 -2.95 17.15
N TYR A 33 -38.25 -3.78 18.11
CA TYR A 33 -36.94 -3.61 18.74
C TYR A 33 -35.79 -3.72 17.74
N MET A 34 -35.79 -4.74 16.89
CA MET A 34 -34.76 -4.94 15.87
C MET A 34 -34.72 -3.81 14.84
N ASN A 35 -35.88 -3.28 14.43
CA ASN A 35 -35.97 -2.15 13.52
C ASN A 35 -35.43 -0.86 14.14
N ASN A 36 -35.49 -0.71 15.47
CA ASN A 36 -34.92 0.42 16.20
C ASN A 36 -33.40 0.30 16.43
N LEU A 37 -32.80 -0.86 16.18
CA LEU A 37 -31.34 -1.04 16.26
C LEU A 37 -30.69 -0.48 14.99
N ILE A 38 -30.30 0.79 15.04
CA ILE A 38 -29.53 1.42 13.96
C ILE A 38 -28.03 1.24 14.27
N PRO A 39 -27.20 0.84 13.28
CA PRO A 39 -25.75 0.86 13.42
C PRO A 39 -25.25 2.24 13.82
N ILE A 40 -24.41 2.31 14.85
CA ILE A 40 -23.76 3.56 15.26
C ILE A 40 -22.88 4.03 14.10
N LYS A 41 -23.04 5.29 13.70
CA LYS A 41 -22.21 5.92 12.67
C LYS A 41 -20.75 5.89 13.15
N THR A 42 -19.95 5.02 12.55
CA THR A 42 -18.52 4.99 12.77
C THR A 42 -17.89 6.22 12.12
N GLN A 43 -16.88 6.80 12.77
CA GLN A 43 -16.06 7.84 12.16
C GLN A 43 -15.13 7.21 11.12
N HIS A 44 -15.71 6.72 10.02
CA HIS A 44 -14.91 6.45 8.84
C HIS A 44 -14.70 7.80 8.14
N PRO A 45 -13.45 8.23 7.88
CA PRO A 45 -13.24 9.39 7.02
C PRO A 45 -13.79 9.04 5.63
N THR A 46 -14.95 9.60 5.30
CA THR A 46 -15.57 9.48 3.96
C THR A 46 -14.81 10.30 2.92
N ASN A 47 -13.96 11.21 3.37
CA ASN A 47 -13.14 12.10 2.55
C ASN A 47 -11.65 11.82 2.77
N GLN A 48 -11.21 10.59 2.48
CA GLN A 48 -9.78 10.30 2.42
C GLN A 48 -9.21 10.95 1.16
N LYS A 49 -8.27 11.88 1.33
CA LYS A 49 -7.54 12.48 0.22
C LYS A 49 -6.72 11.41 -0.49
N ILE A 50 -7.16 11.02 -1.69
CA ILE A 50 -6.46 10.03 -2.51
C ILE A 50 -5.10 10.61 -2.89
N PHE A 51 -4.04 9.87 -2.58
CA PHE A 51 -2.69 10.26 -2.96
C PHE A 51 -2.43 9.84 -4.41
N LEU A 52 -2.25 10.84 -5.28
CA LEU A 52 -1.81 10.65 -6.66
C LEU A 52 -0.45 11.30 -6.89
N HIS A 53 0.45 10.59 -7.55
CA HIS A 53 1.75 11.14 -7.92
C HIS A 53 1.59 12.28 -8.93
N LYS A 54 2.07 13.48 -8.58
CA LYS A 54 1.96 14.70 -9.42
C LYS A 54 2.51 14.49 -10.84
N ASN A 55 3.64 13.79 -10.95
CA ASN A 55 4.35 13.57 -12.21
C ASN A 55 3.81 12.40 -13.03
N LEU A 56 2.77 11.70 -12.55
CA LEU A 56 2.24 10.54 -13.26
C LEU A 56 1.62 10.91 -14.60
N LYS A 57 0.98 12.09 -14.69
CA LYS A 57 0.40 12.61 -15.94
C LYS A 57 1.46 12.97 -16.99
N SER A 58 2.66 13.37 -16.58
CA SER A 58 3.77 13.75 -17.47
C SER A 58 4.78 12.62 -17.71
N SER A 59 4.67 11.50 -17.01
CA SER A 59 5.63 10.39 -17.07
C SER A 59 5.54 9.64 -18.40
N SER A 60 6.67 9.46 -19.10
CA SER A 60 6.73 8.66 -20.34
C SER A 60 6.62 7.15 -20.04
N HIS A 61 7.27 6.71 -18.98
CA HIS A 61 7.28 5.32 -18.52
C HIS A 61 6.69 5.22 -17.11
N VAL A 62 6.14 4.05 -16.78
CA VAL A 62 5.54 3.78 -15.47
C VAL A 62 5.93 2.39 -14.98
N PHE A 63 6.01 2.26 -13.66
CA PHE A 63 6.07 1.00 -12.96
C PHE A 63 4.66 0.57 -12.56
N VAL A 64 4.35 -0.72 -12.70
CA VAL A 64 3.03 -1.30 -12.42
C VAL A 64 3.08 -2.15 -11.16
N ARG A 65 2.15 -1.94 -10.22
CA ARG A 65 2.07 -2.69 -8.98
C ARG A 65 1.63 -4.14 -9.23
N ILE A 66 2.28 -5.08 -8.55
CA ILE A 66 1.93 -6.50 -8.56
C ILE A 66 0.93 -6.76 -7.42
N ASP A 67 -0.36 -6.94 -7.75
CA ASP A 67 -1.43 -7.16 -6.76
C ASP A 67 -1.65 -8.63 -6.38
N ARG A 68 -0.94 -9.57 -7.02
CA ARG A 68 -0.97 -10.99 -6.63
C ARG A 68 -0.20 -11.23 -5.33
N VAL A 69 -0.46 -12.38 -4.69
CA VAL A 69 0.38 -12.87 -3.58
C VAL A 69 1.81 -12.97 -4.07
N LYS A 70 2.70 -12.22 -3.42
CA LYS A 70 4.10 -12.10 -3.79
C LYS A 70 4.92 -13.22 -3.19
N LYS A 71 5.98 -13.62 -3.90
CA LYS A 71 7.02 -14.48 -3.32
C LYS A 71 7.92 -13.66 -2.39
N SER A 72 8.63 -14.35 -1.50
CA SER A 72 9.64 -13.70 -0.67
C SER A 72 10.66 -12.97 -1.54
N LEU A 73 11.00 -11.73 -1.18
CA LEU A 73 11.93 -10.83 -1.88
C LEU A 73 11.53 -10.42 -3.31
N GLU A 74 10.28 -10.66 -3.75
CA GLU A 74 9.81 -10.15 -5.04
C GLU A 74 9.54 -8.63 -4.94
N PRO A 75 9.93 -7.81 -5.94
CA PRO A 75 9.63 -6.38 -5.94
C PRO A 75 8.11 -6.14 -5.98
N ALA A 76 7.65 -5.05 -5.35
CA ALA A 76 6.21 -4.72 -5.33
C ALA A 76 5.69 -4.15 -6.66
N TYR A 77 6.60 -3.68 -7.51
CA TYR A 77 6.28 -3.10 -8.81
C TYR A 77 7.15 -3.76 -9.87
N GLU A 78 6.60 -3.92 -11.07
CA GLU A 78 7.27 -4.46 -12.23
C GLU A 78 7.47 -3.38 -13.29
N GLY A 79 8.62 -3.48 -13.97
CA GLY A 79 8.83 -2.99 -15.33
C GLY A 79 8.95 -1.48 -15.48
N LEU A 80 9.67 -1.10 -16.51
CA LEU A 80 9.67 0.25 -17.05
C LEU A 80 8.81 0.23 -18.30
N PHE A 81 7.50 0.39 -18.14
CA PHE A 81 6.58 0.22 -19.26
C PHE A 81 6.22 1.56 -19.91
N PRO A 82 6.25 1.65 -21.25
CA PRO A 82 5.87 2.87 -21.96
C PRO A 82 4.36 3.09 -21.86
N VAL A 83 3.96 4.33 -21.61
CA VAL A 83 2.56 4.77 -21.58
C VAL A 83 2.14 5.24 -22.97
N LEU A 84 1.10 4.63 -23.54
CA LEU A 84 0.56 5.00 -24.84
C LEU A 84 -0.48 6.12 -24.72
N THR A 85 -1.52 5.88 -23.92
CA THR A 85 -2.63 6.83 -23.75
C THR A 85 -2.92 7.04 -22.27
N ARG A 86 -3.25 8.28 -21.91
CA ARG A 86 -3.53 8.69 -20.53
C ARG A 86 -4.98 9.12 -20.43
N GLN A 87 -5.72 8.54 -19.49
CA GLN A 87 -7.06 9.00 -19.11
C GLN A 87 -7.11 9.37 -17.63
N GLU A 88 -8.25 9.89 -17.18
CA GLU A 88 -8.41 10.40 -15.81
C GLU A 88 -8.39 9.30 -14.73
N LYS A 89 -8.79 8.06 -15.07
CA LYS A 89 -8.87 6.93 -14.12
C LYS A 89 -7.93 5.77 -14.44
N TYR A 90 -7.51 5.63 -15.69
CA TYR A 90 -6.65 4.54 -16.15
C TYR A 90 -5.74 4.97 -17.29
N PHE A 91 -4.57 4.34 -17.39
CA PHE A 91 -3.64 4.52 -18.52
C PHE A 91 -3.55 3.22 -19.33
N THR A 92 -3.30 3.37 -20.62
CA THR A 92 -2.99 2.24 -21.50
C THR A 92 -1.47 2.12 -21.60
N VAL A 93 -0.97 0.97 -21.16
CA VAL A 93 0.46 0.70 -21.02
C VAL A 93 0.82 -0.52 -21.88
N THR A 94 1.95 -0.49 -22.57
CA THR A 94 2.40 -1.64 -23.36
C THR A 94 3.24 -2.57 -22.49
N ILE A 95 2.70 -3.75 -22.20
CA ILE A 95 3.38 -4.82 -21.44
C ILE A 95 3.58 -5.99 -22.39
N LYS A 96 4.84 -6.39 -22.63
CA LYS A 96 5.19 -7.54 -23.48
C LYS A 96 4.51 -7.49 -24.87
N GLY A 97 4.47 -6.30 -25.48
CA GLY A 97 3.86 -6.06 -26.79
C GLY A 97 2.33 -6.00 -26.80
N LYS A 98 1.66 -6.11 -25.65
CA LYS A 98 0.21 -6.00 -25.52
C LYS A 98 -0.18 -4.69 -24.84
N ASN A 99 -1.25 -4.08 -25.31
CA ASN A 99 -1.79 -2.86 -24.72
C ASN A 99 -2.77 -3.24 -23.62
N VAL A 100 -2.49 -2.80 -22.39
CA VAL A 100 -3.27 -3.14 -21.19
C VAL A 100 -3.72 -1.87 -20.50
N ASN A 101 -4.99 -1.82 -20.12
CA ASN A 101 -5.55 -0.72 -19.34
C ASN A 101 -5.32 -0.95 -17.85
N ILE A 102 -4.68 0.00 -17.18
CA ILE A 102 -4.29 -0.10 -15.77
C ILE A 102 -4.78 1.16 -15.04
N SER A 103 -5.49 0.96 -13.93
CA SER A 103 -5.90 2.06 -13.05
C SER A 103 -4.70 2.82 -12.51
N ILE A 104 -4.87 4.13 -12.35
CA ILE A 104 -3.81 5.05 -11.91
C ILE A 104 -3.27 4.68 -10.53
N ASP A 105 -4.11 4.13 -9.65
CA ASP A 105 -3.73 3.70 -8.29
C ASP A 105 -2.67 2.59 -8.25
N ARG A 106 -2.48 1.89 -9.36
CA ARG A 106 -1.49 0.81 -9.51
C ARG A 106 -0.23 1.28 -10.23
N LEU A 107 -0.14 2.55 -10.60
CA LEU A 107 0.96 3.11 -11.37
C LEU A 107 1.84 4.00 -10.51
N LYS A 108 3.16 3.86 -10.72
CA LYS A 108 4.16 4.76 -10.17
C LYS A 108 4.96 5.37 -11.33
N PRO A 109 5.18 6.70 -11.35
CA PRO A 109 5.97 7.31 -12.42
C PRO A 109 7.41 6.78 -12.37
N ALA A 110 7.97 6.53 -13.55
CA ALA A 110 9.37 6.18 -13.70
C ALA A 110 10.18 7.41 -14.13
N TYR A 111 11.22 7.72 -13.36
CA TYR A 111 12.14 8.80 -13.69
C TYR A 111 13.32 8.21 -14.44
N MET A 112 13.50 8.63 -15.68
CA MET A 112 14.66 8.31 -16.48
C MET A 112 15.53 9.56 -16.54
N LEU A 113 16.85 9.39 -16.39
CA LEU A 113 17.79 10.45 -16.71
C LEU A 113 17.67 10.69 -18.22
N LYS A 114 17.47 11.96 -18.62
CA LYS A 114 17.71 12.34 -20.00
C LYS A 114 19.22 12.19 -20.20
N ALA A 115 19.64 11.11 -20.83
CA ALA A 115 20.96 11.07 -21.42
C ALA A 115 20.92 12.03 -22.60
N ASP A 116 21.84 13.00 -22.61
CA ASP A 116 22.14 13.79 -23.80
C ASP A 116 22.76 12.87 -24.85
N SER A 117 21.95 12.09 -25.57
CA SER A 117 22.44 11.27 -26.67
C SER A 117 21.32 10.84 -27.61
N ASP A 118 21.05 11.69 -28.59
CA ASP A 118 21.02 11.19 -29.96
C ASP A 118 22.32 10.39 -30.17
N ASN A 119 22.20 9.14 -30.63
CA ASN A 119 23.28 8.13 -30.81
C ASN A 119 23.57 7.22 -29.60
N LEU A 120 22.74 6.19 -29.39
CA LEU A 120 23.19 4.87 -28.90
C LEU A 120 22.09 3.82 -29.10
N LEU A 121 21.70 3.59 -30.36
CA LEU A 121 20.90 2.44 -30.78
C LEU A 121 21.59 1.74 -31.96
N ASP A 122 22.86 1.37 -31.81
CA ASP A 122 23.48 0.35 -32.67
C ASP A 122 24.64 -0.33 -31.95
N ALA A 123 24.34 -1.26 -31.04
CA ALA A 123 25.31 -2.24 -30.52
C ALA A 123 24.58 -3.32 -29.72
N SER A 124 23.80 -4.16 -30.39
CA SER A 124 23.46 -5.48 -29.83
C SER A 124 23.67 -6.55 -30.89
N SER A 125 24.93 -6.79 -31.23
CA SER A 125 25.36 -8.04 -31.83
C SER A 125 26.77 -8.37 -31.34
N LYS A 126 26.88 -9.47 -30.58
CA LYS A 126 28.13 -10.17 -30.14
C LYS A 126 28.89 -9.41 -29.02
N ASN A 127 29.47 -10.00 -27.98
CA ASN A 127 29.80 -11.38 -27.63
C ASN A 127 30.08 -11.46 -26.11
N SER A 128 29.99 -12.66 -25.55
CA SER A 128 30.41 -13.05 -24.19
C SER A 128 31.91 -12.81 -23.89
N LYS A 129 32.25 -12.38 -22.66
CA LYS A 129 33.18 -13.01 -21.69
C LYS A 129 33.76 -12.01 -20.66
N THR A 130 33.92 -12.54 -19.46
CA THR A 130 34.40 -12.05 -18.16
C THR A 130 35.81 -11.46 -18.17
N SER A 131 36.10 -10.45 -17.32
CA SER A 131 37.15 -10.46 -16.27
C SER A 131 37.42 -9.06 -15.69
N GLU A 132 37.94 -9.09 -14.46
CA GLU A 132 38.14 -8.04 -13.47
C GLU A 132 39.28 -7.05 -13.81
N SER A 133 39.16 -5.80 -13.36
CA SER A 133 40.08 -5.19 -12.37
C SER A 133 39.97 -3.67 -12.29
N ALA A 134 40.31 -3.20 -11.09
CA ALA A 134 40.30 -1.85 -10.55
C ALA A 134 40.98 -0.76 -11.41
N ASN A 135 40.52 0.48 -11.26
CA ASN A 135 41.42 1.53 -10.75
C ASN A 135 40.64 2.70 -10.11
N ALA A 136 41.22 3.22 -9.04
CA ALA A 136 40.78 4.40 -8.30
C ALA A 136 41.38 5.68 -8.92
N GLN A 137 40.68 6.82 -8.80
CA GLN A 137 41.30 8.08 -8.38
C GLN A 137 40.26 9.15 -8.03
N THR A 138 40.48 9.71 -6.85
CA THR A 138 39.77 10.76 -6.11
C THR A 138 40.08 12.16 -6.65
N SER A 139 39.14 13.10 -6.51
CA SER A 139 39.43 14.53 -6.33
C SER A 139 38.40 15.18 -5.41
N GLN A 140 38.93 15.86 -4.40
CA GLN A 140 38.37 16.58 -3.23
C GLN A 140 37.49 17.80 -3.64
N ALA A 141 36.71 18.52 -2.82
CA ALA A 141 36.21 18.48 -1.43
C ALA A 141 35.17 19.62 -1.26
N GLN A 142 34.24 19.49 -0.29
CA GLN A 142 33.84 20.54 0.68
C GLN A 142 32.84 19.94 1.71
N GLN A 143 33.29 19.80 2.96
CA GLN A 143 32.56 19.27 4.13
C GLN A 143 31.90 20.42 4.92
N GLU A 144 30.63 20.25 5.32
CA GLU A 144 30.02 20.98 6.44
C GLU A 144 29.61 19.99 7.55
N ASP A 145 30.15 20.22 8.74
CA ASP A 145 29.99 19.41 9.95
C ASP A 145 28.56 19.46 10.51
N ASN A 146 27.75 18.43 10.26
CA ASN A 146 26.41 18.31 10.84
C ASN A 146 26.29 17.08 11.76
N LYS A 147 26.49 17.30 13.06
CA LYS A 147 26.30 16.30 14.13
C LYS A 147 24.81 15.97 14.30
N HIS A 148 24.32 14.95 13.62
CA HIS A 148 22.91 14.55 13.70
C HIS A 148 22.59 13.81 15.01
N THR A 149 21.61 14.32 15.75
CA THR A 149 21.18 13.77 17.04
C THR A 149 19.71 13.31 16.93
N THR A 150 19.35 12.22 17.59
CA THR A 150 17.94 11.75 17.61
C THR A 150 17.05 12.62 18.50
N ARG A 151 15.72 12.46 18.38
CA ARG A 151 14.70 13.14 19.21
C ARG A 151 14.91 12.98 20.73
N CYS A 152 15.66 11.96 21.17
CA CYS A 152 16.01 11.70 22.57
C CYS A 152 17.48 12.03 22.91
N VAL A 153 18.14 12.87 22.11
CA VAL A 153 19.50 13.38 22.36
C VAL A 153 20.59 12.30 22.31
N ARG A 154 20.32 11.14 21.69
CA ARG A 154 21.32 10.07 21.54
C ARG A 154 22.24 10.39 20.37
N LYS A 155 23.56 10.39 20.63
CA LYS A 155 24.60 10.52 19.60
C LYS A 155 24.60 9.28 18.71
N VAL A 156 24.26 9.46 17.43
CA VAL A 156 24.33 8.38 16.44
C VAL A 156 25.78 8.21 16.02
N ARG A 157 26.35 7.02 16.22
CA ARG A 157 27.66 6.66 15.66
C ARG A 157 27.43 6.02 14.30
N THR A 158 27.98 6.62 13.25
CA THR A 158 27.97 6.01 11.92
C THR A 158 29.02 4.89 11.85
N PRO A 159 28.74 3.76 11.18
CA PRO A 159 29.70 2.69 11.03
C PRO A 159 30.86 3.11 10.11
N VAL A 160 32.07 2.61 10.40
CA VAL A 160 33.36 3.01 9.82
C VAL A 160 33.41 2.89 8.28
N ARG A 161 32.54 2.08 7.68
CA ARG A 161 32.44 1.88 6.23
C ARG A 161 32.07 3.15 5.45
N PHE A 162 31.54 4.18 6.11
CA PHE A 162 31.12 5.45 5.49
C PHE A 162 31.94 6.66 5.95
N GLN A 163 33.17 6.43 6.43
CA GLN A 163 34.12 7.53 6.68
C GLN A 163 34.99 7.69 5.44
N GLU A 164 34.65 8.68 4.59
CA GLU A 164 35.56 9.28 3.60
C GLU A 164 36.26 10.50 4.21
#